data_AF-A0A2U1YRV4-F1
#
_entry.id   AF-A0A2U1YRV4-F1
#
_cell.length_a   1.000
_cell.length_b   1.000
_cell.length_c   1.000
_cell.angle_alpha   90.00
_cell.angle_beta   90.00
_cell.angle_gamma   90.00
#
_symmetry.space_group_name_H-M   'P 1'
#
loop_
_entity.id
_entity.type
_entity.pdbx_description
1 polymer ?
#
loop_
_entity_poly.entity_id
_entity_poly.type
_entity_poly.pdbx_seq_one_letter_code
_entity_poly.pdbx_strand_id
1 'polypeptide(L)'
;MTDQSRSIEALEDALNAMLLDNEDITARGVVRRMSGVFKNASDITRHPERRVALERFQARQAELRKTMEKTDKESKTALSAKVARLEAEVARMTHQRDLLIASHKAMLLAVGEVGGMKAWKKFFDRHQDVVEQLQKLGAMPEAEVVPEPAKPGPEEW
;
A
#
# COMPACT_ATOMS: atom_id res chain seq x y z
N MET A 1 11.88 -24.13 50.55
CA MET A 1 11.13 -23.23 49.65
C MET A 1 9.71 -23.10 50.19
N THR A 2 9.30 -21.90 50.57
CA THR A 2 7.96 -21.61 51.09
C THR A 2 6.95 -21.54 49.94
N ASP A 3 5.70 -21.94 50.21
CA ASP A 3 4.58 -21.95 49.25
C ASP A 3 4.35 -20.58 48.58
N GLN A 4 4.65 -19.50 49.31
CA GLN A 4 4.59 -18.12 48.84
C GLN A 4 5.58 -17.82 47.70
N SER A 5 6.80 -18.37 47.75
CA SER A 5 7.82 -18.17 46.70
C SER A 5 7.42 -18.85 45.38
N ARG A 6 6.76 -20.01 45.43
CA ARG A 6 6.23 -20.66 44.22
C ARG A 6 5.06 -19.88 43.60
N SER A 7 4.23 -19.27 44.44
CA SER A 7 3.10 -18.46 43.98
C SER A 7 3.52 -17.14 43.32
N ILE A 8 4.63 -16.53 43.74
CA ILE A 8 5.16 -15.32 43.09
C ILE A 8 5.84 -15.65 41.76
N GLU A 9 6.59 -16.74 41.66
CA GLU A 9 7.19 -17.21 40.39
C GLU A 9 6.10 -17.49 39.35
N ALA A 10 5.06 -18.24 39.73
CA ALA A 10 3.93 -18.51 38.84
C ALA A 10 3.18 -17.23 38.42
N LEU A 11 3.12 -16.22 39.29
CA LEU A 11 2.54 -14.92 38.96
C LEU A 11 3.40 -14.18 37.93
N GLU A 12 4.71 -14.14 38.11
CA GLU A 12 5.63 -13.48 37.16
C GLU A 12 5.61 -14.16 35.79
N ASP A 13 5.53 -15.49 35.73
CA ASP A 13 5.40 -16.23 34.47
C ASP A 13 4.08 -15.88 33.76
N ALA A 14 2.97 -15.82 34.48
CA ALA A 14 1.69 -15.41 33.92
C ALA A 14 1.72 -13.95 33.43
N LEU A 15 2.35 -13.04 34.17
CA LEU A 15 2.51 -11.63 33.78
C LEU A 15 3.40 -11.48 32.54
N ASN A 16 4.48 -12.26 32.44
CA ASN A 16 5.32 -12.32 31.24
C ASN A 16 4.51 -12.81 30.03
N ALA A 17 3.73 -13.87 30.19
CA ALA A 17 2.89 -14.39 29.12
C ALA A 17 1.85 -13.34 28.67
N MET A 18 1.16 -12.69 29.61
CA MET A 18 0.22 -11.59 29.29
C MET A 18 0.91 -10.42 28.56
N LEU A 19 2.16 -10.11 28.92
CA LEU A 19 2.94 -9.07 28.22
C LEU A 19 3.25 -9.47 26.78
N LEU A 20 3.62 -10.73 26.54
CA LEU A 20 3.91 -11.28 25.21
C LEU A 20 2.66 -11.33 24.34
N ASP A 21 1.52 -11.73 24.91
CA ASP A 21 0.23 -11.81 24.24
C ASP A 21 -0.43 -10.42 24.07
N ASN A 22 0.20 -9.36 24.59
CA ASN A 22 -0.33 -8.00 24.66
C ASN A 22 -1.72 -7.89 25.34
N GLU A 23 -2.02 -8.82 26.26
CA GLU A 23 -3.23 -8.81 27.09
C GLU A 23 -3.13 -7.74 28.19
N ASP A 24 -4.24 -7.09 28.55
CA ASP A 24 -4.25 -6.06 29.59
C ASP A 24 -3.83 -6.61 30.96
N ILE A 25 -2.67 -6.16 31.44
CA ILE A 25 -2.11 -6.58 32.72
C ILE A 25 -2.88 -5.86 33.84
N THR A 26 -3.82 -6.57 34.44
CA THR A 26 -4.61 -6.11 35.59
C THR A 26 -4.75 -7.24 36.60
N ALA A 27 -4.95 -6.92 37.88
CA ALA A 27 -5.14 -7.95 38.90
C ALA A 27 -6.32 -8.90 38.58
N ARG A 28 -7.40 -8.38 37.96
CA ARG A 28 -8.53 -9.21 37.47
C ARG A 28 -8.16 -10.04 36.24
N GLY A 29 -7.33 -9.50 35.34
CA GLY A 29 -6.80 -10.22 34.19
C GLY A 29 -5.97 -11.43 34.61
N VAL A 30 -5.06 -11.22 35.57
CA VAL A 30 -4.25 -12.30 36.16
C VAL A 30 -5.13 -13.37 36.80
N VAL A 31 -6.15 -13.00 37.59
CA VAL A 31 -7.09 -13.96 38.20
C VAL A 31 -7.82 -14.79 37.14
N ARG A 32 -8.20 -14.19 36.00
CA ARG A 32 -8.81 -14.95 34.89
C ARG A 32 -7.81 -15.91 34.24
N ARG A 33 -6.57 -15.46 34.02
CA ARG A 33 -5.48 -16.25 33.43
C ARG A 33 -5.08 -17.43 34.33
N MET A 34 -5.15 -17.22 35.65
CA MET A 34 -4.73 -18.16 36.68
C MET A 34 -5.90 -18.59 37.59
N SER A 35 -7.03 -18.97 36.99
CA SER A 35 -8.30 -19.21 37.67
C SER A 35 -8.32 -20.36 38.71
N GLY A 36 -7.19 -21.03 38.95
CA GLY A 36 -7.00 -22.01 40.03
C GLY A 36 -6.02 -21.59 41.13
N VAL A 37 -5.22 -20.53 40.92
CA VAL A 37 -4.14 -20.12 41.84
C VAL A 37 -4.55 -18.90 42.67
N PHE A 38 -5.21 -17.92 42.05
CA PHE A 38 -5.75 -16.75 42.73
C PHE A 38 -7.27 -16.72 42.55
N LYS A 39 -8.00 -16.54 43.65
CA LYS A 39 -9.48 -16.50 43.61
C LYS A 39 -9.97 -15.07 43.42
N ASN A 40 -9.28 -14.11 44.02
CA ASN A 40 -9.68 -12.72 44.02
C ASN A 40 -8.51 -11.80 43.65
N ALA A 41 -8.81 -10.65 43.05
CA ALA A 41 -7.80 -9.62 42.78
C ALA A 41 -7.08 -9.15 44.06
N SER A 42 -7.76 -9.23 45.21
CA SER A 42 -7.17 -8.93 46.52
C SER A 42 -6.00 -9.85 46.90
N ASP A 43 -5.95 -11.09 46.38
CA ASP A 43 -4.87 -12.04 46.64
C ASP A 43 -3.54 -11.58 46.00
N ILE A 44 -3.62 -10.66 45.04
CA ILE A 44 -2.49 -10.05 44.36
C ILE A 44 -2.20 -8.66 44.94
N THR A 45 -3.24 -7.84 45.15
CA THR A 45 -3.04 -6.43 45.55
C THR A 45 -2.76 -6.23 47.04
N ARG A 46 -3.17 -7.15 47.92
CA ARG A 46 -2.92 -7.04 49.38
C ARG A 46 -1.53 -7.55 49.78
N HIS A 47 -0.90 -8.38 48.95
CA HIS A 47 0.46 -8.88 49.20
C HIS A 47 1.49 -7.95 48.54
N PRO A 48 2.42 -7.36 49.30
CA PRO A 48 3.31 -6.32 48.80
C PRO A 48 4.19 -6.80 47.65
N GLU A 49 4.75 -8.00 47.73
CA GLU A 49 5.63 -8.57 46.68
C GLU A 49 4.87 -8.79 45.35
N ARG A 50 3.67 -9.36 45.42
CA ARG A 50 2.82 -9.60 44.25
C ARG A 50 2.32 -8.30 43.61
N ARG A 51 1.99 -7.32 44.45
CA ARG A 51 1.61 -5.97 43.99
C ARG A 51 2.76 -5.29 43.26
N VAL A 52 3.98 -5.34 43.81
CA VAL A 52 5.17 -4.77 43.18
C VAL A 52 5.47 -5.44 41.83
N ALA A 53 5.35 -6.77 41.76
CA ALA A 53 5.49 -7.49 40.48
C ALA A 53 4.46 -7.02 39.45
N LEU A 54 3.17 -6.96 39.83
CA LEU A 54 2.10 -6.47 38.97
C LEU A 54 2.37 -5.04 38.47
N GLU A 55 2.69 -4.11 39.37
CA GLU A 55 2.98 -2.70 39.03
C GLU A 55 4.16 -2.58 38.07
N ARG A 56 5.24 -3.36 38.28
CA ARG A 56 6.41 -3.40 37.39
C ARG A 56 6.02 -3.84 35.98
N PHE A 57 5.22 -4.89 35.86
CA PHE A 57 4.77 -5.39 34.56
C PHE A 57 3.77 -4.46 33.87
N GLN A 58 2.91 -3.78 34.63
CA GLN A 58 2.03 -2.73 34.11
C GLN A 58 2.83 -1.55 33.53
N ALA A 59 3.85 -1.08 34.26
CA ALA A 59 4.73 -0.02 33.76
C ALA A 59 5.45 -0.43 32.47
N ARG A 60 5.95 -1.68 32.42
CA ARG A 60 6.59 -2.24 31.23
C ARG A 60 5.62 -2.31 30.04
N GLN A 61 4.38 -2.73 30.25
CA GLN A 61 3.35 -2.77 29.22
C GLN A 61 3.02 -1.37 28.69
N ALA A 62 2.90 -0.37 29.58
CA ALA A 62 2.61 1.01 29.19
C ALA A 62 3.72 1.59 28.29
N GLU A 63 4.99 1.37 28.63
CA GLU A 63 6.12 1.81 27.81
C GLU A 63 6.18 1.09 26.45
N LEU A 64 5.92 -0.22 26.42
CA LEU A 64 5.83 -0.96 25.16
C LEU A 64 4.71 -0.43 24.26
N ARG A 65 3.50 -0.24 24.79
CA ARG A 65 2.38 0.29 24.00
C ARG A 65 2.66 1.71 23.49
N LYS A 66 3.25 2.56 24.32
CA LYS A 66 3.64 3.93 23.93
C LYS A 66 4.68 3.94 22.82
N THR A 67 5.64 3.01 22.83
CA THR A 67 6.64 2.89 21.74
C THR A 67 6.00 2.33 20.47
N MET A 68 5.16 1.30 20.57
CA MET A 68 4.40 0.76 19.43
C MET A 68 3.50 1.82 18.77
N GLU A 69 2.75 2.60 19.55
CA GLU A 69 1.90 3.67 19.01
C GLU A 69 2.69 4.75 18.26
N LYS A 70 3.89 5.08 18.74
CA LYS A 70 4.78 6.03 18.05
C LYS A 70 5.26 5.45 16.73
N THR A 71 5.76 4.21 16.73
CA THR A 71 6.20 3.52 15.52
C THR A 71 5.07 3.36 14.51
N ASP A 72 3.86 3.04 14.94
CA ASP A 72 2.69 2.93 14.06
C ASP A 72 2.33 4.26 13.41
N LYS A 73 2.36 5.36 14.18
CA LYS A 73 2.09 6.72 13.64
C LYS A 73 3.16 7.15 12.65
N GLU A 74 4.43 6.94 12.98
CA GLU A 74 5.55 7.24 12.09
C GLU A 74 5.51 6.40 10.82
N SER A 75 5.22 5.10 10.94
CA SER A 75 5.07 4.18 9.81
C SER A 75 3.89 4.58 8.90
N LYS A 76 2.74 4.93 9.47
CA LYS A 76 1.58 5.42 8.69
C LYS A 76 1.91 6.72 7.95
N THR A 77 2.61 7.64 8.60
CA THR A 77 3.03 8.90 7.99
C THR A 77 4.02 8.67 6.86
N ALA A 78 5.03 7.82 7.08
CA ALA A 78 6.02 7.46 6.05
C ALA A 78 5.36 6.75 4.86
N LEU A 79 4.42 5.84 5.11
CA LEU A 79 3.65 5.16 4.06
C LEU A 79 2.82 6.16 3.25
N SER A 80 2.10 7.06 3.90
CA SER A 80 1.32 8.12 3.23
C SER A 80 2.20 9.00 2.33
N ALA A 81 3.35 9.45 2.85
CA ALA A 81 4.31 10.22 2.07
C ALA A 81 4.86 9.45 0.85
N LYS A 82 5.12 8.14 1.02
CA LYS A 82 5.56 7.27 -0.08
C LYS A 82 4.47 7.12 -1.14
N VAL A 83 3.22 6.94 -0.74
CA VAL A 83 2.07 6.85 -1.66
C VAL A 83 1.93 8.15 -2.45
N ALA A 84 1.89 9.30 -1.77
CA ALA A 84 1.78 10.60 -2.44
C ALA A 84 2.92 10.83 -3.45
N ARG A 85 4.15 10.43 -3.11
CA ARG A 85 5.30 10.52 -4.04
C ARG A 85 5.11 9.64 -5.27
N LEU A 86 4.67 8.39 -5.09
CA LEU A 86 4.46 7.45 -6.19
C LEU A 86 3.30 7.91 -7.09
N GLU A 87 2.22 8.45 -6.51
CA GLU A 87 1.11 9.04 -7.27
C GLU A 87 1.58 10.21 -8.13
N ALA A 88 2.39 11.11 -7.58
CA ALA A 88 2.97 12.22 -8.34
C ALA A 88 3.89 11.73 -9.47
N GLU A 89 4.66 10.66 -9.23
CA GLU A 89 5.51 10.06 -10.24
C GLU A 89 4.71 9.39 -11.37
N VAL A 90 3.64 8.66 -11.03
CA VAL A 90 2.71 8.07 -12.00
C VAL A 90 2.03 9.15 -12.83
N ALA A 91 1.58 10.25 -12.20
CA ALA A 91 0.97 11.37 -12.93
C ALA A 91 1.96 11.99 -13.91
N ARG A 92 3.21 12.22 -13.49
CA ARG A 92 4.28 12.74 -14.34
C ARG A 92 4.58 11.81 -15.52
N MET A 93 4.75 10.51 -15.27
CA MET A 93 5.02 9.52 -16.33
C MET A 93 3.86 9.39 -17.31
N THR A 94 2.62 9.42 -16.82
CA THR A 94 1.41 9.41 -17.65
C THR A 94 1.37 10.62 -18.57
N HIS A 95 1.64 11.82 -18.03
CA HIS A 95 1.69 13.04 -18.84
C HIS A 95 2.78 12.98 -19.92
N GLN A 96 3.98 12.52 -19.58
CA GLN A 96 5.07 12.36 -20.55
C GLN A 96 4.73 11.34 -21.64
N ARG A 97 4.12 10.21 -21.26
CA ARG A 97 3.64 9.20 -22.21
C ARG A 97 2.63 9.81 -23.18
N ASP A 98 1.65 10.55 -22.68
CA ASP A 98 0.59 11.13 -23.50
C ASP A 98 1.15 12.19 -24.47
N LEU A 99 2.12 13.00 -24.02
CA LEU A 99 2.84 13.94 -24.88
C LEU A 99 3.57 13.21 -26.03
N LEU A 100 4.28 12.13 -25.72
CA LEU A 100 4.99 11.33 -26.72
C LEU A 100 4.03 10.65 -27.70
N ILE A 101 2.89 10.15 -27.22
CA ILE A 101 1.82 9.59 -28.06
C ILE A 101 1.30 10.64 -29.02
N ALA A 102 0.98 11.85 -28.53
CA ALA A 102 0.50 12.95 -29.36
C ALA A 102 1.54 13.36 -30.42
N SER A 103 2.81 13.48 -30.03
CA SER A 103 3.91 13.75 -30.95
C SER A 103 4.05 12.66 -32.02
N HIS A 104 3.96 11.39 -31.63
CA HIS A 104 4.04 10.27 -32.57
C HIS A 104 2.90 10.28 -33.59
N LYS A 105 1.66 10.54 -33.14
CA LYS A 105 0.51 10.71 -34.06
C LYS A 105 0.74 11.83 -35.07
N ALA A 106 1.19 12.99 -34.59
CA ALA A 106 1.47 14.14 -35.45
C ALA A 106 2.54 13.82 -36.51
N MET A 107 3.59 13.09 -36.12
CA MET A 107 4.61 12.62 -37.06
C MET A 107 4.03 11.66 -38.10
N LEU A 108 3.18 10.71 -37.71
CA LEU A 108 2.56 9.78 -38.65
C LEU A 108 1.63 10.48 -39.64
N LEU A 109 0.87 11.47 -39.18
CA LEU A 109 0.04 12.31 -40.05
C LEU A 109 0.91 13.07 -41.07
N ALA A 110 1.96 13.73 -40.61
CA ALA A 110 2.89 14.44 -41.51
C ALA A 110 3.56 13.51 -42.53
N VAL A 111 3.97 12.30 -42.12
CA VAL A 111 4.48 11.28 -43.05
C VAL A 111 3.42 10.86 -44.07
N GLY A 112 2.16 10.81 -43.67
CA GLY A 112 1.04 10.53 -44.58
C GLY A 112 0.79 11.64 -45.59
N GLU A 113 0.82 12.90 -45.17
CA GLU A 113 0.65 14.07 -46.03
C GLU A 113 1.73 14.15 -47.12
N VAL A 114 2.97 13.76 -46.82
CA VAL A 114 4.06 13.71 -47.81
C VAL A 114 4.09 12.41 -48.64
N GLY A 115 3.08 11.53 -48.48
CA GLY A 115 2.98 10.26 -49.22
C GLY A 115 3.92 9.14 -48.73
N GLY A 116 4.55 9.30 -47.58
CA GLY A 116 5.55 8.39 -47.02
C GLY A 116 4.99 7.11 -46.38
N MET A 117 3.66 6.95 -46.26
CA MET A 117 3.09 5.81 -45.53
C MET A 117 3.45 4.44 -46.10
N LYS A 118 3.67 4.32 -47.41
CA LYS A 118 4.11 3.04 -48.02
C LYS A 118 5.49 2.62 -47.51
N ALA A 119 6.42 3.57 -47.40
CA ALA A 119 7.75 3.33 -46.86
C ALA A 119 7.70 3.03 -45.36
N TRP A 120 6.86 3.77 -44.61
CA TRP A 120 6.64 3.51 -43.19
C TRP A 120 6.10 2.09 -42.95
N LYS A 121 5.06 1.66 -43.67
CA LYS A 121 4.51 0.31 -43.56
C LYS A 121 5.60 -0.74 -43.82
N LYS A 122 6.35 -0.57 -44.92
CA LYS A 122 7.45 -1.47 -45.28
C LYS A 122 8.54 -1.56 -44.20
N PHE A 123 8.84 -0.45 -43.53
CA PHE A 123 9.81 -0.44 -42.42
C PHE A 123 9.32 -1.30 -41.24
N PHE A 124 8.02 -1.26 -40.93
CA PHE A 124 7.41 -2.02 -39.84
C PHE A 124 6.94 -3.44 -40.23
N ASP A 125 7.16 -3.90 -41.47
CA ASP A 125 6.76 -5.25 -41.90
C ASP A 125 7.30 -6.37 -40.98
N ARG A 126 8.49 -6.19 -40.40
CA ARG A 126 9.13 -7.13 -39.47
C ARG A 126 8.88 -6.83 -37.99
N HIS A 127 8.12 -5.79 -37.70
CA HIS A 127 7.88 -5.24 -36.35
C HIS A 127 6.37 -5.07 -36.11
N GLN A 128 5.56 -6.03 -36.58
CA GLN A 128 4.11 -5.99 -36.41
C GLN A 128 3.70 -5.97 -34.93
N ASP A 129 4.47 -6.63 -34.07
CA ASP A 129 4.31 -6.59 -32.61
C ASP A 129 4.41 -5.16 -32.06
N VAL A 130 5.32 -4.34 -32.62
CA VAL A 130 5.46 -2.92 -32.25
C VAL A 130 4.23 -2.13 -32.72
N VAL A 131 3.75 -2.38 -33.93
CA VAL A 131 2.55 -1.71 -34.47
C VAL A 131 1.31 -2.02 -33.63
N GLU A 132 1.13 -3.28 -33.22
CA GLU A 132 0.05 -3.69 -32.32
C GLU A 132 0.15 -2.98 -30.96
N GLN A 133 1.36 -2.84 -30.41
CA GLN A 133 1.57 -2.10 -29.17
C GLN A 133 1.25 -0.61 -29.34
N LEU A 134 1.65 0.00 -30.45
CA LEU A 134 1.30 1.40 -30.76
C LEU A 134 -0.21 1.58 -30.89
N GLN A 135 -0.92 0.62 -31.49
CA GLN A 135 -2.39 0.62 -31.53
C GLN A 135 -3.01 0.51 -30.14
N LYS A 136 -2.53 -0.41 -29.29
CA LYS A 136 -3.02 -0.58 -27.91
C LYS A 136 -2.76 0.65 -27.04
N LEU A 137 -1.64 1.32 -27.26
CA LEU A 137 -1.31 2.60 -26.62
C LEU A 137 -2.12 3.77 -27.20
N GLY A 138 -2.94 3.53 -28.22
CA GLY A 138 -3.69 4.58 -28.90
C GLY A 138 -2.77 5.59 -29.57
N ALA A 139 -1.59 5.18 -30.05
CA ALA A 139 -0.58 6.02 -30.70
C ALA A 139 -0.68 6.06 -32.23
N MET A 140 -1.64 5.35 -32.81
CA MET A 140 -1.97 5.46 -34.23
C MET A 140 -2.95 6.63 -34.46
N PRO A 141 -2.81 7.42 -35.54
CA PRO A 141 -3.78 8.44 -35.89
C PRO A 141 -5.11 7.80 -36.30
N GLU A 142 -6.22 8.37 -35.85
CA GLU A 142 -7.56 8.05 -36.34
C GLU A 142 -7.79 8.87 -37.61
N ALA A 143 -8.07 8.21 -38.73
CA ALA A 143 -8.34 8.91 -39.98
C ALA A 143 -9.78 9.46 -39.93
N GLU A 144 -9.93 10.77 -39.81
CA GLU A 144 -11.18 11.43 -40.15
C GLU A 144 -11.27 11.46 -41.68
N VAL A 145 -12.03 10.52 -42.25
CA VAL A 145 -12.29 10.48 -43.70
C VAL A 145 -13.23 11.64 -44.01
N VAL A 146 -12.68 12.77 -44.44
CA VAL A 146 -13.48 13.85 -45.05
C VAL A 146 -13.88 13.37 -46.45
N PRO A 147 -15.16 13.08 -46.72
CA PRO A 147 -15.59 12.72 -48.07
C PRO A 147 -15.34 13.90 -49.01
N GLU A 148 -14.62 13.63 -50.10
CA GLU A 148 -14.37 14.60 -51.17
C GLU A 148 -15.72 15.03 -51.77
N PRO A 149 -16.01 16.34 -51.93
CA PRO A 149 -17.26 16.79 -52.52
C PRO A 149 -17.36 16.25 -53.95
N ALA A 150 -18.49 15.58 -54.24
CA ALA A 150 -18.75 14.96 -55.53
C ALA A 150 -18.55 15.97 -56.67
N LYS A 151 -17.73 15.62 -57.66
CA LYS A 151 -17.55 16.41 -58.88
C LYS A 151 -18.93 16.61 -59.53
N PRO A 152 -19.32 17.86 -59.89
CA PRO A 152 -20.54 18.07 -60.65
C PRO A 152 -20.43 17.28 -61.96
N GLY A 153 -21.46 16.47 -62.23
CA GLY A 153 -21.57 15.71 -63.48
C GLY A 153 -21.58 16.65 -64.69
N PRO A 154 -21.21 16.14 -65.88
CA PRO A 154 -21.09 16.98 -67.07
C PRO A 154 -22.42 17.67 -67.36
N GLU A 155 -22.39 19.00 -67.46
CA GLU A 155 -23.51 19.81 -67.94
C GLU A 155 -23.84 19.36 -69.37
N GLU A 156 -25.03 18.77 -69.54
CA GLU A 156 -25.60 18.48 -70.85
C GLU A 156 -26.02 19.81 -71.49
N TRP A 157 -25.43 20.12 -72.64
CA TRP A 157 -25.75 21.28 -73.49
C TRP A 157 -27.01 21.02 -74.32
#